data_AF-A0A0B6YVL6-F1
#
_entry.id   AF-A0A0B6YVL6-F1
#
_cell.length_a   1.000
_cell.length_b   1.000
_cell.length_c   1.000
_cell.angle_alpha   90.00
_cell.angle_beta   90.00
_cell.angle_gamma   90.00
#
_symmetry.space_group_name_H-M   'P 1'
#
loop_
_entity.id
_entity.type
_entity.pdbx_description
1 polymer ?
#
loop_
_entity_poly.entity_id
_entity_poly.type
_entity_poly.pdbx_seq_one_letter_code
_entity_poly.pdbx_strand_id
1 'polypeptide(L)'
;LAISEKHNAVAISEKCNSAVAMNKKHQTCCSKCISERDSEHNDTASLLFRMSIKCSGKVSKWINLKKLSRDLGWRVARATGWTTELRQPQMEVCLHVSDGHVTSGVPLTRFPLSRRVYLGDSGLRAPIAWIISQLASIKAGDIVLDPMCGKATILIEAATDIGLLGNAWFIGSDRDASQIDRALQNLSTCDCSNTTSLLKADGLNMPYRNACLDVVVCDAPFNQNHLFALTPQMFYYKFLTEIYRVLVPQGRCVLLTSEQLKHTVLLMVEGAEENQTQKDNFQSEGATSQTLVKGSKTHKDCYEARMLLCH
;
A
#
# COMPACT_ATOMS: atom_id res chain seq x y z
N LEU A 1 32.15 -5.03 13.26
CA LEU A 1 32.67 -3.76 12.69
C LEU A 1 31.86 -2.63 13.28
N ALA A 2 32.41 -2.02 14.32
CA ALA A 2 31.83 -0.93 15.09
C ALA A 2 32.40 0.40 14.60
N ILE A 3 31.54 1.39 14.39
CA ILE A 3 31.84 2.83 14.25
C ILE A 3 30.56 3.50 14.81
N SER A 4 30.47 3.95 16.07
CA SER A 4 31.15 5.06 16.75
C SER A 4 31.15 6.36 15.96
N GLU A 5 30.17 7.24 16.21
CA GLU A 5 30.44 8.66 16.31
C GLU A 5 29.40 9.37 17.20
N LYS A 6 29.93 10.17 18.11
CA LYS A 6 29.25 10.96 19.14
C LYS A 6 29.29 12.44 18.73
N HIS A 7 28.26 13.15 19.17
CA HIS A 7 28.17 14.60 19.41
C HIS A 7 28.16 15.56 18.21
N ASN A 8 27.02 16.24 18.04
CA ASN A 8 26.98 17.69 18.31
C ASN A 8 25.55 18.15 18.64
N ALA A 9 25.39 18.69 19.84
CA ALA A 9 24.22 19.43 20.27
C ALA A 9 24.61 20.91 20.28
N VAL A 10 23.90 21.73 19.51
CA VAL A 10 23.92 23.20 19.67
C VAL A 10 22.48 23.69 19.63
N ALA A 11 22.21 24.57 20.58
CA ALA A 11 20.94 25.12 20.98
C ALA A 11 20.25 25.97 19.89
N ILE A 12 18.92 25.92 19.88
CA ILE A 12 18.09 27.08 19.54
C ILE A 12 16.99 27.16 20.61
N SER A 13 17.17 28.09 21.54
CA SER A 13 16.12 28.55 22.44
C SER A 13 15.35 29.71 21.80
N GLU A 14 14.19 29.99 22.38
CA GLU A 14 13.43 31.24 22.34
C GLU A 14 12.31 31.42 21.29
N LYS A 15 11.09 31.33 21.82
CA LYS A 15 9.95 32.28 21.73
C LYS A 15 8.64 31.62 21.33
N CYS A 16 7.80 31.34 22.34
CA CYS A 16 6.44 31.89 22.39
C CYS A 16 5.83 31.67 23.78
N ASN A 17 5.93 32.71 24.62
CA ASN A 17 5.16 32.88 25.85
C ASN A 17 4.10 33.94 25.59
N SER A 18 2.83 33.53 25.54
CA SER A 18 1.60 34.29 25.85
C SER A 18 0.43 33.39 25.40
N ALA A 19 -0.62 33.10 26.16
CA ALA A 19 -1.23 33.84 27.24
C ALA A 19 -1.95 32.88 28.21
N VAL A 20 -1.85 33.21 29.49
CA VAL A 20 -2.68 32.69 30.57
C VAL A 20 -3.96 33.52 30.60
N ALA A 21 -5.13 32.87 30.50
CA ALA A 21 -6.39 33.47 30.95
C ALA A 21 -7.37 32.37 31.42
N MET A 22 -7.48 32.30 32.74
CA MET A 22 -8.64 31.93 33.56
C MET A 22 -9.80 31.14 32.91
N ASN A 23 -10.07 29.93 33.42
CA ASN A 23 -11.42 29.64 33.92
C ASN A 23 -11.42 28.53 34.98
N LYS A 24 -11.64 28.92 36.24
CA LYS A 24 -12.05 28.02 37.34
C LYS A 24 -13.56 27.82 37.23
N LYS A 25 -14.04 26.57 37.25
CA LYS A 25 -15.25 26.08 37.97
C LYS A 25 -15.84 24.82 37.31
N HIS A 26 -15.59 23.65 37.90
CA HIS A 26 -16.60 22.73 38.46
C HIS A 26 -15.99 21.35 38.69
N GLN A 27 -15.72 21.07 39.96
CA GLN A 27 -15.37 19.76 40.49
C GLN A 27 -16.39 19.45 41.59
N THR A 28 -17.15 18.37 41.42
CA THR A 28 -17.98 17.77 42.47
C THR A 28 -17.65 16.29 42.56
N CYS A 29 -16.79 16.01 43.55
CA CYS A 29 -16.77 14.91 44.53
C CYS A 29 -17.49 13.58 44.20
N CYS A 30 -16.77 12.46 44.33
CA CYS A 30 -17.11 11.47 45.37
C CYS A 30 -15.88 10.61 45.77
N SER A 31 -15.45 10.84 47.02
CA SER A 31 -14.66 10.04 47.98
C SER A 31 -14.95 8.52 48.01
N LYS A 32 -14.16 7.58 48.54
CA LYS A 32 -13.00 7.45 49.46
C LYS A 32 -12.60 5.95 49.35
N CYS A 33 -11.34 5.50 49.40
CA CYS A 33 -10.63 5.10 50.62
C CYS A 33 -9.23 4.52 50.26
N ILE A 34 -8.33 4.58 51.26
CA ILE A 34 -7.21 3.67 51.61
C ILE A 34 -5.78 4.23 51.46
N SER A 35 -5.19 4.38 52.65
CA SER A 35 -3.80 4.36 53.10
C SER A 35 -2.84 5.45 52.61
N GLU A 36 -2.56 6.37 53.53
CA GLU A 36 -1.28 7.05 53.66
C GLU A 36 -0.14 6.02 53.61
N ARG A 37 0.65 6.10 52.54
CA ARG A 37 2.03 5.66 52.57
C ARG A 37 2.86 6.86 52.13
N ASP A 38 3.66 7.33 53.07
CA ASP A 38 4.80 8.20 52.81
C ASP A 38 5.59 7.61 51.64
N SER A 39 5.67 8.37 50.56
CA SER A 39 6.68 8.16 49.54
C SER A 39 7.11 9.54 49.07
N GLU A 40 8.37 9.82 49.38
CA GLU A 40 9.16 10.96 48.96
C GLU A 40 8.80 11.32 47.51
N HIS A 41 8.35 12.55 47.29
CA HIS A 41 8.16 13.12 45.97
C HIS A 41 9.54 13.27 45.31
N ASN A 42 10.02 12.20 44.70
CA ASN A 42 10.92 12.32 43.58
C ASN A 42 10.10 12.93 42.44
N ASP A 43 10.44 14.16 42.08
CA ASP A 43 9.93 14.93 40.93
C ASP A 43 10.36 14.29 39.59
N THR A 44 10.32 12.97 39.49
CA THR A 44 10.46 12.24 38.24
C THR A 44 9.15 12.40 37.48
N ALA A 45 9.19 13.23 36.44
CA ALA A 45 8.06 13.46 35.54
C ALA A 45 7.37 12.12 35.16
N SER A 46 6.08 12.00 35.49
CA SER A 46 5.28 10.80 35.17
C SER A 46 5.16 10.64 33.66
N LEU A 47 5.49 9.44 33.17
CA LEU A 47 5.43 9.10 31.75
C LEU A 47 3.99 9.13 31.24
N LEU A 48 3.77 9.84 30.13
CA LEU A 48 2.45 9.94 29.48
C LEU A 48 2.21 8.71 28.58
N PHE A 49 1.13 7.97 28.81
CA PHE A 49 0.82 6.77 28.03
C PHE A 49 -0.64 6.67 27.59
N ARG A 50 -0.89 5.87 26.54
CA ARG A 50 -2.23 5.41 26.17
C ARG A 50 -2.30 3.90 26.03
N MET A 51 -3.51 3.37 26.27
CA MET A 51 -3.87 2.00 25.91
C MET A 51 -4.53 1.98 24.53
N SER A 52 -4.04 1.12 23.64
CA SER A 52 -4.64 0.89 22.32
C SER A 52 -5.06 -0.57 22.19
N ILE A 53 -6.36 -0.80 22.20
CA ILE A 53 -6.92 -2.16 22.25
C ILE A 53 -7.60 -2.50 20.93
N LYS A 54 -7.19 -3.61 20.33
CA LYS A 54 -7.87 -4.24 19.21
C LYS A 54 -8.47 -5.57 19.65
N CYS A 55 -9.61 -5.91 19.07
CA CYS A 55 -10.25 -7.19 19.30
C CYS A 55 -10.74 -7.78 17.98
N SER A 56 -10.53 -9.07 17.80
CA SER A 56 -10.90 -9.81 16.59
C SER A 56 -11.48 -11.17 16.94
N GLY A 57 -12.26 -11.76 16.04
CA GLY A 57 -12.88 -13.07 16.26
C GLY A 57 -14.24 -12.99 16.97
N LYS A 58 -14.75 -14.14 17.38
CA LYS A 58 -16.06 -14.27 18.05
C LYS A 58 -16.09 -13.52 19.39
N VAL A 59 -14.96 -13.43 20.08
CA VAL A 59 -14.79 -12.75 21.36
C VAL A 59 -15.17 -11.27 21.30
N SER A 60 -15.03 -10.64 20.12
CA SER A 60 -15.41 -9.24 19.90
C SER A 60 -16.89 -8.95 20.18
N LYS A 61 -17.77 -9.94 20.08
CA LYS A 61 -19.21 -9.81 20.36
C LYS A 61 -19.52 -9.68 21.86
N TRP A 62 -18.61 -10.12 22.72
CA TRP A 62 -18.84 -10.23 24.16
C TRP A 62 -18.01 -9.22 24.97
N ILE A 63 -17.09 -8.50 24.33
CA ILE A 63 -16.19 -7.55 24.99
C ILE A 63 -16.63 -6.11 24.74
N ASN A 64 -16.80 -5.36 25.83
CA ASN A 64 -16.90 -3.90 25.77
C ASN A 64 -15.50 -3.27 25.77
N LEU A 65 -14.98 -2.95 24.57
CA LEU A 65 -13.65 -2.38 24.37
C LEU A 65 -13.40 -1.08 25.13
N LYS A 66 -14.41 -0.20 25.24
CA LYS A 66 -14.28 1.08 25.96
C LYS A 66 -14.12 0.84 27.47
N LYS A 67 -14.93 -0.07 28.04
CA LYS A 67 -14.84 -0.44 29.46
C LYS A 67 -13.50 -1.12 29.76
N LEU A 68 -13.07 -2.03 28.89
CA LEU A 68 -11.79 -2.72 29.02
C LEU A 68 -10.60 -1.75 28.95
N SER A 69 -10.61 -0.84 27.97
CA SER A 69 -9.57 0.19 27.82
C SER A 69 -9.45 1.08 29.04
N ARG A 70 -10.59 1.53 29.60
CA ARG A 70 -10.60 2.32 30.83
C ARG A 70 -10.06 1.54 32.04
N ASP A 71 -10.51 0.30 32.24
CA ASP A 71 -10.08 -0.51 33.38
C ASP A 71 -8.59 -0.84 33.32
N LEU A 72 -8.10 -1.24 32.14
CA LEU A 72 -6.68 -1.49 31.92
C LEU A 72 -5.84 -0.22 32.06
N GLY A 73 -6.28 0.91 31.50
CA GLY A 73 -5.59 2.18 31.65
C GLY A 73 -5.43 2.56 33.12
N TRP A 74 -6.49 2.41 33.93
CA TRP A 74 -6.42 2.66 35.37
C TRP A 74 -5.48 1.69 36.10
N ARG A 75 -5.54 0.39 35.80
CA ARG A 75 -4.68 -0.62 36.42
C ARG A 75 -3.21 -0.41 36.09
N VAL A 76 -2.88 -0.10 34.84
CA VAL A 76 -1.52 0.20 34.41
C VAL A 76 -1.03 1.47 35.10
N ALA A 77 -1.79 2.57 35.07
CA ALA A 77 -1.44 3.81 35.74
C ALA A 77 -1.16 3.60 37.24
N ARG A 78 -1.99 2.81 37.93
CA ARG A 78 -1.80 2.47 39.34
C ARG A 78 -0.56 1.63 39.60
N ALA A 79 -0.23 0.70 38.70
CA ALA A 79 0.91 -0.21 38.86
C ALA A 79 2.25 0.45 38.52
N THR A 80 2.28 1.41 37.59
CA THR A 80 3.51 2.00 37.06
C THR A 80 3.76 3.45 37.51
N GLY A 81 2.74 4.12 38.06
CA GLY A 81 2.79 5.56 38.31
C GLY A 81 2.71 6.42 37.06
N TRP A 82 2.40 5.84 35.89
CA TRP A 82 2.26 6.56 34.62
C TRP A 82 0.93 7.32 34.54
N THR A 83 0.90 8.37 33.72
CA THR A 83 -0.27 9.23 33.54
C THR A 83 -0.92 8.95 32.18
N THR A 84 -2.24 8.76 32.17
CA THR A 84 -2.99 8.49 30.94
C THR A 84 -3.15 9.75 30.09
N GLU A 85 -2.68 9.71 28.84
CA GLU A 85 -2.82 10.79 27.85
C GLU A 85 -3.19 10.19 26.49
N LEU A 86 -4.37 10.53 25.97
CA LEU A 86 -4.94 9.89 24.78
C LEU A 86 -4.51 10.56 23.46
N ARG A 87 -4.22 11.87 23.48
CA ARG A 87 -3.96 12.67 22.29
C ARG A 87 -2.48 12.72 21.94
N GLN A 88 -1.63 12.94 22.94
CA GLN A 88 -0.18 13.07 22.77
C GLN A 88 0.59 12.18 23.76
N PRO A 89 0.43 10.85 23.70
CA PRO A 89 1.19 9.95 24.54
C PRO A 89 2.68 9.97 24.17
N GLN A 90 3.53 9.76 25.17
CA GLN A 90 4.93 9.40 24.98
C GLN A 90 5.09 7.90 24.71
N MET A 91 4.21 7.07 25.29
CA MET A 91 4.18 5.62 25.07
C MET A 91 2.77 5.11 24.71
N GLU A 92 2.71 4.15 23.80
CA GLU A 92 1.50 3.41 23.49
C GLU A 92 1.66 1.96 23.94
N VAL A 93 0.71 1.45 24.71
CA VAL A 93 0.64 0.03 25.06
C VAL A 93 -0.48 -0.58 24.22
N CYS A 94 -0.10 -1.41 23.26
CA CYS A 94 -1.01 -2.11 22.37
C CYS A 94 -1.43 -3.43 23.00
N LEU A 95 -2.72 -3.72 22.96
CA LEU A 95 -3.28 -5.01 23.38
C LEU A 95 -4.18 -5.54 22.27
N HIS A 96 -3.95 -6.76 21.83
CA HIS A 96 -4.79 -7.44 20.85
C HIS A 96 -5.40 -8.69 21.47
N VAL A 97 -6.74 -8.69 21.55
CA VAL A 97 -7.54 -9.82 22.04
C VAL A 97 -8.08 -10.59 20.85
N SER A 98 -7.85 -11.90 20.82
CA SER A 98 -8.45 -12.83 19.86
C SER A 98 -9.17 -13.95 20.59
N ASP A 99 -9.78 -14.88 19.85
CA ASP A 99 -10.51 -16.02 20.42
C ASP A 99 -9.62 -16.98 21.22
N GLY A 100 -8.32 -17.05 20.90
CA GLY A 100 -7.40 -18.01 21.51
C GLY A 100 -6.22 -17.41 22.26
N HIS A 101 -5.96 -16.11 22.11
CA HIS A 101 -4.80 -15.46 22.76
C HIS A 101 -5.04 -13.98 23.01
N VAL A 102 -4.28 -13.45 23.97
CA VAL A 102 -4.12 -12.02 24.20
C VAL A 102 -2.65 -11.70 24.01
N THR A 103 -2.36 -10.77 23.11
CA THR A 103 -1.00 -10.24 22.92
C THR A 103 -0.93 -8.81 23.44
N SER A 104 0.18 -8.46 24.07
CA SER A 104 0.47 -7.11 24.52
C SER A 104 1.87 -6.71 24.08
N GLY A 105 2.06 -5.42 23.79
CA GLY A 105 3.37 -4.91 23.37
C GLY A 105 3.40 -3.40 23.22
N VAL A 106 4.60 -2.86 23.12
CA VAL A 106 4.87 -1.44 22.85
C VAL A 106 5.33 -1.33 21.40
N PRO A 107 4.70 -0.50 20.56
CA PRO A 107 5.14 -0.32 19.18
C PRO A 107 6.52 0.36 19.17
N LEU A 108 7.46 -0.22 18.43
CA LEU A 108 8.82 0.34 18.28
C LEU A 108 8.83 1.63 17.46
N THR A 109 7.88 1.79 16.55
CA THR A 109 7.75 2.97 15.71
C THR A 109 6.51 3.77 16.09
N ARG A 110 6.67 5.09 16.17
CA ARG A 110 5.55 6.01 16.45
C ARG A 110 4.55 6.09 15.30
N PHE A 111 5.02 5.92 14.07
CA PHE A 111 4.20 5.92 12.86
C PHE A 111 4.28 4.55 12.17
N PRO A 112 3.24 4.15 11.41
CA PRO A 112 3.30 2.94 10.60
C PRO A 112 4.45 3.02 9.60
N LEU A 113 5.16 1.90 9.40
CA LEU A 113 6.24 1.81 8.40
C LEU A 113 5.77 2.08 6.96
N SER A 114 4.46 1.91 6.70
CA SER A 114 3.85 2.26 5.43
C SER A 114 3.82 3.76 5.14
N ARG A 115 4.05 4.61 6.16
CA ARG A 115 4.18 6.06 5.98
C ARG A 115 5.61 6.37 5.56
N ARG A 116 5.81 6.56 4.27
CA ARG A 116 7.09 6.98 3.70
C ARG A 116 7.18 8.50 3.70
N VAL A 117 8.36 9.03 4.00
CA VAL A 117 8.59 10.49 4.01
C VAL A 117 8.59 11.05 2.58
N TYR A 118 9.03 10.24 1.61
CA TYR A 118 9.10 10.58 0.19
C TYR A 118 7.78 10.34 -0.59
N LEU A 119 6.68 10.04 0.12
CA LEU A 119 5.33 9.95 -0.47
C LEU A 119 4.44 10.99 0.20
N GLY A 120 4.33 12.16 -0.42
CA GLY A 120 3.54 13.29 0.10
C GLY A 120 2.03 13.04 0.11
N ASP A 121 1.49 12.41 -0.93
CA ASP A 121 0.08 12.04 -1.06
C ASP A 121 -0.07 10.52 -1.15
N SER A 122 -0.84 9.94 -0.23
CA SER A 122 -1.01 8.49 -0.10
C SER A 122 -1.80 7.90 -1.27
N GLY A 123 -1.16 7.03 -2.06
CA GLY A 123 -1.79 6.15 -3.05
C GLY A 123 -1.95 4.72 -2.50
N LEU A 124 -1.53 3.73 -3.30
CA LEU A 124 -1.38 2.35 -2.84
C LEU A 124 -0.49 2.31 -1.58
N ARG A 125 -0.78 1.43 -0.63
CA ARG A 125 0.06 1.32 0.57
C ARG A 125 1.49 0.94 0.15
N ALA A 126 2.47 1.75 0.57
CA ALA A 126 3.88 1.57 0.21
C ALA A 126 4.41 0.13 0.35
N PRO A 127 4.09 -0.65 1.40
CA PRO A 127 4.55 -2.03 1.49
C PRO A 127 4.01 -2.93 0.36
N ILE A 128 2.79 -2.68 -0.13
CA ILE A 128 2.23 -3.45 -1.26
C ILE A 128 2.92 -3.05 -2.57
N ALA A 129 3.13 -1.75 -2.78
CA ALA A 129 3.92 -1.23 -3.90
C ALA A 129 5.34 -1.83 -3.94
N TRP A 130 6.00 -1.92 -2.78
CA TRP A 130 7.29 -2.58 -2.65
C TRP A 130 7.22 -4.08 -2.98
N ILE A 131 6.21 -4.82 -2.49
CA ILE A 131 6.06 -6.25 -2.85
C ILE A 131 5.85 -6.43 -4.36
N ILE A 132 5.06 -5.56 -5.00
CA ILE A 132 4.86 -5.59 -6.46
C ILE A 132 6.19 -5.42 -7.19
N SER A 133 7.04 -4.46 -6.78
CA SER A 133 8.34 -4.23 -7.41
C SER A 133 9.30 -5.42 -7.24
N GLN A 134 9.32 -6.04 -6.04
CA GLN A 134 10.13 -7.24 -5.79
C GLN A 134 9.67 -8.43 -6.65
N LEU A 135 8.37 -8.67 -6.75
CA LEU A 135 7.82 -9.77 -7.55
C LEU A 135 8.04 -9.57 -9.04
N ALA A 136 8.06 -8.32 -9.50
CA ALA A 136 8.41 -7.98 -10.88
C ALA A 136 9.89 -8.23 -11.17
N SER A 137 10.72 -8.40 -10.13
CA SER A 137 12.15 -8.73 -10.20
C SER A 137 12.94 -7.74 -11.06
N ILE A 138 12.57 -6.46 -11.03
CA ILE A 138 13.12 -5.39 -11.87
C ILE A 138 14.66 -5.37 -11.79
N LYS A 139 15.29 -5.29 -12.95
CA LYS A 139 16.74 -5.36 -13.16
C LYS A 139 17.28 -4.01 -13.62
N ALA A 140 18.59 -3.81 -13.47
CA ALA A 140 19.24 -2.63 -14.02
C ALA A 140 19.08 -2.61 -15.56
N GLY A 141 18.73 -1.43 -16.09
CA GLY A 141 18.48 -1.24 -17.52
C GLY A 141 17.05 -1.55 -17.99
N ASP A 142 16.21 -2.14 -17.14
CA ASP A 142 14.81 -2.39 -17.49
C ASP A 142 14.06 -1.06 -17.74
N ILE A 143 13.19 -1.07 -18.74
CA ILE A 143 12.16 -0.05 -18.95
C ILE A 143 10.85 -0.56 -18.34
N VAL A 144 10.47 0.06 -17.23
CA VAL A 144 9.32 -0.32 -16.40
C VAL A 144 8.16 0.63 -16.68
N LEU A 145 6.97 0.08 -16.95
CA LEU A 145 5.74 0.85 -17.11
C LEU A 145 4.72 0.53 -16.01
N ASP A 146 4.12 1.58 -15.46
CA ASP A 146 2.83 1.51 -14.80
C ASP A 146 1.77 2.26 -15.65
N PRO A 147 0.88 1.54 -16.37
CA PRO A 147 -0.03 2.14 -17.34
C PRO A 147 -1.25 2.82 -16.71
N MET A 148 -1.46 2.66 -15.40
CA MET A 148 -2.54 3.29 -14.62
C MET A 148 -1.97 3.73 -13.26
N CYS A 149 -0.93 4.57 -13.32
CA CYS A 149 -0.03 4.80 -12.21
C CYS A 149 -0.65 5.53 -11.01
N GLY A 150 -1.82 6.17 -11.18
CA GLY A 150 -2.42 7.01 -10.16
C GLY A 150 -1.40 8.03 -9.66
N LYS A 151 -1.06 7.96 -8.38
CA LYS A 151 -0.07 8.82 -7.71
C LYS A 151 1.38 8.32 -7.80
N ALA A 152 1.68 7.43 -8.76
CA ALA A 152 2.97 6.80 -9.04
C ALA A 152 3.62 6.06 -7.86
N THR A 153 2.84 5.57 -6.89
CA THR A 153 3.40 4.97 -5.67
C THR A 153 4.22 3.71 -5.94
N ILE A 154 3.83 2.86 -6.90
CA ILE A 154 4.59 1.66 -7.28
C ILE A 154 5.96 2.04 -7.85
N LEU A 155 5.96 2.98 -8.80
CA LEU A 155 7.19 3.45 -9.44
C LEU A 155 8.13 4.14 -8.46
N ILE A 156 7.61 4.96 -7.55
CA ILE A 156 8.43 5.65 -6.54
C ILE A 156 9.02 4.67 -5.53
N GLU A 157 8.26 3.68 -5.04
CA GLU A 157 8.83 2.63 -4.18
C GLU A 157 9.92 1.85 -4.93
N ALA A 158 9.66 1.45 -6.18
CA ALA A 158 10.63 0.71 -6.98
C ALA A 158 11.91 1.53 -7.24
N ALA A 159 11.77 2.79 -7.64
CA ALA A 159 12.89 3.68 -7.94
C ALA A 159 13.68 4.06 -6.68
N THR A 160 13.04 4.19 -5.52
CA THR A 160 13.72 4.48 -4.25
C THR A 160 14.52 3.27 -3.74
N ASP A 161 14.00 2.06 -3.93
CA ASP A 161 14.66 0.82 -3.50
C ASP A 161 15.80 0.42 -4.46
N ILE A 162 15.54 0.49 -5.77
CA ILE A 162 16.46 0.05 -6.84
C ILE A 162 17.42 1.16 -7.26
N GLY A 163 17.00 2.42 -7.25
CA GLY A 163 17.77 3.56 -7.76
C GLY A 163 19.07 3.86 -7.00
N LEU A 164 19.26 3.26 -5.82
CA LEU A 164 20.54 3.26 -5.13
C LEU A 164 21.56 2.27 -5.73
N LEU A 165 21.15 1.34 -6.60
CA LEU A 165 21.97 0.22 -7.09
C LEU A 165 21.79 -0.15 -8.58
N GLY A 166 20.79 0.37 -9.32
CA GLY A 166 20.53 -0.02 -10.71
C GLY A 166 19.82 1.04 -11.56
N ASN A 167 20.35 1.29 -12.76
CA ASN A 167 19.85 2.27 -13.74
C ASN A 167 18.60 1.79 -14.51
N ALA A 168 17.49 1.48 -13.84
CA ALA A 168 16.21 1.22 -14.50
C ALA A 168 15.50 2.54 -14.87
N TRP A 169 14.67 2.51 -15.91
CA TRP A 169 13.86 3.66 -16.34
C TRP A 169 12.38 3.40 -16.07
N PHE A 170 11.72 4.32 -15.38
CA PHE A 170 10.34 4.18 -14.95
C PHE A 170 9.43 5.12 -15.75
N ILE A 171 8.31 4.59 -16.21
CA ILE A 171 7.30 5.34 -16.96
C ILE A 171 5.96 5.12 -16.26
N GLY A 172 5.31 6.21 -15.84
CA GLY A 172 3.96 6.18 -15.31
C GLY A 172 3.00 6.85 -16.27
N SER A 173 1.86 6.22 -16.53
CA SER A 173 0.77 6.88 -17.23
C SER A 173 -0.57 6.69 -16.55
N ASP A 174 -1.44 7.68 -16.70
CA ASP A 174 -2.81 7.63 -16.22
C ASP A 174 -3.70 8.44 -17.16
N ARG A 175 -4.97 8.04 -17.30
CA ARG A 175 -5.95 8.72 -18.15
C ARG A 175 -6.43 10.01 -17.50
N ASP A 176 -6.45 10.05 -16.17
CA ASP A 176 -6.86 11.21 -15.38
C ASP A 176 -5.67 12.16 -15.16
N ALA A 177 -5.77 13.37 -15.73
CA ALA A 177 -4.75 14.40 -15.59
C ALA A 177 -4.49 14.77 -14.12
N SER A 178 -5.53 14.72 -13.27
CA SER A 178 -5.39 15.02 -11.85
C SER A 178 -4.53 13.99 -11.11
N GLN A 179 -4.50 12.73 -11.57
CA GLN A 179 -3.60 11.72 -11.02
C GLN A 179 -2.15 12.00 -11.41
N ILE A 180 -1.91 12.38 -12.68
CA ILE A 180 -0.58 12.80 -13.14
C ILE A 180 -0.05 13.99 -12.34
N ASP A 181 -0.89 15.00 -12.07
CA ASP A 181 -0.48 16.15 -11.24
C ASP A 181 -0.08 15.72 -9.81
N ARG A 182 -0.82 14.79 -9.21
CA ARG A 182 -0.52 14.25 -7.86
C ARG A 182 0.72 13.35 -7.87
N ALA A 183 0.93 12.59 -8.95
CA ALA A 183 2.15 11.81 -9.15
C ALA A 183 3.38 12.71 -9.31
N LEU A 184 3.27 13.83 -10.03
CA LEU A 184 4.34 14.84 -10.13
C LEU A 184 4.67 15.44 -8.76
N GLN A 185 3.65 15.73 -7.94
CA GLN A 185 3.88 16.18 -6.56
C GLN A 185 4.62 15.13 -5.74
N ASN A 186 4.24 13.85 -5.81
CA ASN A 186 4.97 12.79 -5.14
C ASN A 186 6.42 12.63 -5.64
N LEU A 187 6.64 12.73 -6.96
CA LEU A 187 7.99 12.69 -7.53
C LEU A 187 8.87 13.85 -7.05
N SER A 188 8.28 15.04 -6.87
CA SER A 188 9.02 16.19 -6.34
C SER A 188 9.53 16.00 -4.89
N THR A 189 8.99 14.99 -4.19
CA THR A 189 9.40 14.62 -2.83
C THR A 189 10.36 13.42 -2.76
N CYS A 190 10.74 12.83 -3.90
CA CYS A 190 11.74 11.75 -4.00
C CYS A 190 12.95 12.18 -4.84
N ASP A 191 14.11 11.59 -4.56
CA ASP A 191 15.33 11.73 -5.39
C ASP A 191 15.28 10.86 -6.67
N CYS A 192 14.09 10.52 -7.14
CA CYS A 192 13.84 9.57 -8.24
C CYS A 192 13.27 10.22 -9.52
N SER A 193 13.25 11.57 -9.55
CA SER A 193 12.72 12.36 -10.66
C SER A 193 13.52 12.19 -11.97
N ASN A 194 14.82 11.91 -11.89
CA ASN A 194 15.68 11.80 -13.08
C ASN A 194 15.50 10.48 -13.85
N THR A 195 14.89 9.48 -13.23
CA THR A 195 14.70 8.13 -13.81
C THR A 195 13.23 7.81 -14.02
N THR A 196 12.32 8.74 -13.72
CA THR A 196 10.88 8.53 -13.78
C THR A 196 10.21 9.58 -14.66
N SER A 197 9.52 9.13 -15.70
CA SER A 197 8.72 9.98 -16.58
C SER A 197 7.24 9.74 -16.38
N LEU A 198 6.43 10.81 -16.41
CA LEU A 198 4.98 10.72 -16.31
C LEU A 198 4.31 11.23 -17.58
N LEU A 199 3.26 10.53 -18.02
CA LEU A 199 2.52 10.86 -19.24
C LEU A 199 1.02 10.68 -19.02
N LYS A 200 0.21 11.66 -19.43
CA LYS A 200 -1.24 11.45 -19.55
C LYS A 200 -1.52 10.55 -20.75
N ALA A 201 -1.93 9.31 -20.50
CA ALA A 201 -2.25 8.35 -21.56
C ALA A 201 -3.29 7.32 -21.11
N ASP A 202 -3.94 6.69 -22.07
CA ASP A 202 -4.91 5.63 -21.79
C ASP A 202 -4.22 4.26 -21.70
N GLY A 203 -4.29 3.61 -20.54
CA GLY A 203 -3.79 2.24 -20.38
C GLY A 203 -4.48 1.19 -21.26
N LEU A 204 -5.64 1.51 -21.85
CA LEU A 204 -6.32 0.66 -22.84
C LEU A 204 -5.94 0.95 -24.30
N ASN A 205 -5.11 1.98 -24.54
CA ASN A 205 -4.57 2.36 -25.85
C ASN A 205 -3.23 3.10 -25.65
N MET A 206 -2.20 2.33 -25.32
CA MET A 206 -0.93 2.84 -24.85
C MET A 206 -0.11 3.44 -26.01
N PRO A 207 0.46 4.66 -25.88
CA PRO A 207 1.19 5.34 -26.94
C PRO A 207 2.63 4.84 -27.10
N TYR A 208 2.86 3.54 -26.89
CA TYR A 208 4.16 2.90 -27.00
C TYR A 208 4.21 2.00 -28.23
N ARG A 209 5.40 1.84 -28.81
CA ARG A 209 5.63 0.87 -29.89
C ARG A 209 5.47 -0.56 -29.36
N ASN A 210 5.32 -1.51 -30.28
CA ASN A 210 5.25 -2.92 -29.89
C ASN A 210 6.61 -3.37 -29.34
N ALA A 211 6.60 -4.28 -28.36
CA ALA A 211 7.78 -4.91 -27.77
C ALA A 211 8.92 -3.93 -27.41
N CYS A 212 8.64 -2.97 -26.53
CA CYS A 212 9.64 -2.00 -26.09
C CYS A 212 9.75 -1.79 -24.58
N LEU A 213 8.96 -2.52 -23.79
CA LEU A 213 8.96 -2.45 -22.35
C LEU A 213 9.39 -3.79 -21.77
N ASP A 214 10.25 -3.78 -20.77
CA ASP A 214 10.77 -4.99 -20.13
C ASP A 214 9.83 -5.48 -19.04
N VAL A 215 9.21 -4.54 -18.32
CA VAL A 215 8.38 -4.83 -17.15
C VAL A 215 7.12 -3.95 -17.16
N VAL A 216 5.98 -4.57 -16.88
CA VAL A 216 4.73 -3.87 -16.55
C VAL A 216 4.35 -4.19 -15.12
N VAL A 217 4.07 -3.17 -14.32
CA VAL A 217 3.52 -3.27 -12.97
C VAL A 217 2.25 -2.43 -12.88
N CYS A 218 1.19 -2.91 -12.25
CA CYS A 218 -0.05 -2.13 -12.17
C CYS A 218 -0.91 -2.51 -10.97
N ASP A 219 -1.40 -1.51 -10.25
CA ASP A 219 -2.58 -1.63 -9.40
C ASP A 219 -3.82 -1.41 -10.27
N ALA A 220 -4.25 -2.48 -10.96
CA ALA A 220 -5.33 -2.38 -11.92
C ALA A 220 -6.65 -2.06 -11.21
N PRO A 221 -7.50 -1.18 -11.75
CA PRO A 221 -8.72 -0.77 -11.06
C PRO A 221 -9.69 -1.94 -10.84
N PHE A 222 -10.13 -2.13 -9.59
CA PHE A 222 -11.10 -3.17 -9.22
C PHE A 222 -12.52 -2.64 -9.38
N ASN A 223 -13.26 -3.13 -10.39
CA ASN A 223 -14.71 -2.97 -10.59
C ASN A 223 -15.37 -1.84 -9.81
N GLN A 224 -15.08 -0.60 -10.18
CA GLN A 224 -15.85 0.52 -9.67
C GLN A 224 -16.97 0.79 -10.67
N ASN A 225 -18.20 0.55 -10.22
CA ASN A 225 -19.48 0.64 -10.95
C ASN A 225 -19.75 2.01 -11.63
N HIS A 226 -18.77 2.91 -11.72
CA HIS A 226 -18.90 4.24 -12.32
C HIS A 226 -17.68 4.70 -13.15
N LEU A 227 -16.60 3.90 -13.30
CA LEU A 227 -15.37 4.37 -13.97
C LEU A 227 -15.11 3.80 -15.37
N PHE A 228 -15.81 2.72 -15.77
CA PHE A 228 -15.64 2.13 -17.09
C PHE A 228 -16.99 1.98 -17.77
N ALA A 229 -17.12 2.52 -19.00
CA ALA A 229 -18.21 2.19 -19.90
C ALA A 229 -18.17 0.73 -20.39
N LEU A 230 -17.20 -0.06 -19.90
CA LEU A 230 -16.91 -1.42 -20.30
C LEU A 230 -17.21 -2.38 -19.14
N THR A 231 -17.64 -3.59 -19.49
CA THR A 231 -17.66 -4.69 -18.53
C THR A 231 -16.24 -5.01 -18.06
N PRO A 232 -16.07 -5.56 -16.84
CA PRO A 232 -14.76 -5.96 -16.34
C PRO A 232 -14.02 -6.88 -17.31
N GLN A 233 -14.74 -7.81 -17.93
CA GLN A 233 -14.18 -8.74 -18.90
C GLN A 233 -13.61 -8.01 -20.12
N MET A 234 -14.35 -7.07 -20.69
CA MET A 234 -13.91 -6.30 -21.86
C MET A 234 -12.75 -5.36 -21.52
N PHE A 235 -12.77 -4.78 -20.31
CA PHE A 235 -11.67 -3.98 -19.80
C PHE A 235 -10.38 -4.81 -19.73
N TYR A 236 -10.39 -5.94 -19.02
CA TYR A 236 -9.20 -6.77 -18.86
C TYR A 236 -8.74 -7.37 -20.18
N TYR A 237 -9.66 -7.75 -21.09
CA TYR A 237 -9.28 -8.20 -22.43
C TYR A 237 -8.47 -7.14 -23.19
N LYS A 238 -8.98 -5.90 -23.26
CA LYS A 238 -8.26 -4.79 -23.94
C LYS A 238 -6.95 -4.44 -23.23
N PHE A 239 -6.99 -4.39 -21.91
CA PHE A 239 -5.84 -4.04 -21.09
C PHE A 239 -4.70 -5.05 -21.22
N LEU A 240 -4.99 -6.34 -21.09
CA LEU A 240 -4.00 -7.41 -21.24
C LEU A 240 -3.48 -7.50 -22.68
N THR A 241 -4.31 -7.22 -23.68
CA THR A 241 -3.89 -7.14 -25.09
C THR A 241 -2.86 -6.02 -25.29
N GLU A 242 -3.09 -4.85 -24.71
CA GLU A 242 -2.13 -3.74 -24.78
C GLU A 242 -0.83 -4.05 -24.03
N ILE A 243 -0.91 -4.62 -22.83
CA ILE A 243 0.26 -5.08 -22.07
C ILE A 243 1.09 -6.05 -22.90
N TYR A 244 0.44 -7.04 -23.51
CA TYR A 244 1.09 -8.02 -24.39
C TYR A 244 1.81 -7.34 -25.55
N ARG A 245 1.13 -6.38 -26.21
CA ARG A 245 1.66 -5.68 -27.37
C ARG A 245 2.92 -4.91 -27.04
N VAL A 246 2.97 -4.23 -25.90
CA VAL A 246 4.09 -3.35 -25.53
C VAL A 246 5.25 -4.07 -24.85
N LEU A 247 5.01 -5.22 -24.23
CA LEU A 247 6.06 -6.04 -23.60
C LEU A 247 6.97 -6.70 -24.63
N VAL A 248 8.28 -6.70 -24.35
CA VAL A 248 9.27 -7.48 -25.10
C VAL A 248 9.03 -8.99 -24.93
N PRO A 249 9.53 -9.84 -25.84
CA PRO A 249 9.63 -11.26 -25.57
C PRO A 249 10.42 -11.51 -24.27
N GLN A 250 9.90 -12.37 -23.42
CA GLN A 250 10.34 -12.64 -22.05
C GLN A 250 10.22 -11.45 -21.09
N GLY A 251 9.39 -10.47 -21.42
CA GLY A 251 9.00 -9.41 -20.49
C GLY A 251 8.35 -9.96 -19.23
N ARG A 252 8.10 -9.10 -18.24
CA ARG A 252 7.46 -9.50 -16.98
C ARG A 252 6.27 -8.61 -16.69
N CYS A 253 5.21 -9.20 -16.15
CA CYS A 253 4.02 -8.46 -15.77
C CYS A 253 3.61 -8.83 -14.35
N VAL A 254 3.40 -7.81 -13.50
CA VAL A 254 2.80 -7.98 -12.17
C VAL A 254 1.56 -7.11 -12.06
N LEU A 255 0.42 -7.77 -11.89
CA LEU A 255 -0.86 -7.11 -11.69
C LEU A 255 -1.35 -7.37 -10.27
N LEU A 256 -1.73 -6.32 -9.56
CA LEU A 256 -2.58 -6.42 -8.39
C LEU A 256 -4.03 -6.47 -8.88
N THR A 257 -4.75 -7.53 -8.50
CA THR A 257 -6.17 -7.73 -8.82
C THR A 257 -6.98 -8.16 -7.60
N SER A 258 -8.31 -8.02 -7.67
CA SER A 258 -9.20 -8.49 -6.60
C SER A 258 -9.42 -10.00 -6.72
N GLU A 259 -9.71 -10.65 -5.61
CA GLU A 259 -9.99 -12.09 -5.58
C GLU A 259 -11.10 -12.52 -6.54
N GLN A 260 -12.14 -11.69 -6.70
CA GLN A 260 -13.27 -11.98 -7.59
C GLN A 260 -12.87 -11.98 -9.07
N LEU A 261 -11.86 -11.18 -9.44
CA LEU A 261 -11.41 -11.04 -10.82
C LEU A 261 -10.31 -12.03 -11.19
N LYS A 262 -9.65 -12.64 -10.21
CA LYS A 262 -8.55 -13.61 -10.39
C LYS A 262 -8.85 -14.64 -11.48
N HIS A 263 -9.94 -15.38 -11.34
CA HIS A 263 -10.27 -16.47 -12.27
C HIS A 263 -10.53 -15.94 -13.69
N THR A 264 -11.17 -14.79 -13.82
CA THR A 264 -11.43 -14.18 -15.13
C THR A 264 -10.12 -13.78 -15.80
N VAL A 265 -9.22 -13.14 -15.05
CA VAL A 265 -7.91 -12.70 -15.57
C VAL A 265 -7.03 -13.91 -15.91
N LEU A 266 -6.97 -14.93 -15.06
CA LEU A 266 -6.23 -16.17 -15.35
C LEU A 266 -6.74 -16.85 -16.61
N LEU A 267 -8.05 -17.02 -16.77
CA LEU A 267 -8.62 -17.62 -17.98
C LEU A 267 -8.31 -16.81 -19.24
N MET A 268 -8.16 -15.48 -19.16
CA MET A 268 -7.75 -14.67 -20.32
C MET A 268 -6.28 -14.83 -20.67
N VAL A 269 -5.43 -15.08 -19.67
CA VAL A 269 -4.00 -15.34 -19.86
C VAL A 269 -3.77 -16.78 -20.34
N GLU A 270 -4.50 -17.76 -19.79
CA GLU A 270 -4.36 -19.21 -20.03
C GLU A 270 -5.23 -19.73 -21.18
N GLY A 271 -6.46 -19.24 -21.35
CA GLY A 271 -7.42 -19.66 -22.39
C GLY A 271 -6.99 -19.34 -23.83
N ALA A 272 -5.80 -18.78 -23.97
CA ALA A 272 -5.02 -18.75 -25.20
C ALA A 272 -4.44 -20.11 -25.62
N GLU A 273 -4.49 -21.13 -24.77
CA GLU A 273 -3.90 -22.46 -25.02
C GLU A 273 -4.85 -23.43 -25.73
N GLU A 274 -6.15 -23.42 -25.43
CA GLU A 274 -7.08 -24.45 -25.95
C GLU A 274 -7.49 -24.25 -27.42
N ASN A 275 -7.26 -23.06 -27.98
CA ASN A 275 -7.61 -22.76 -29.38
C ASN A 275 -6.61 -23.35 -30.42
N GLN A 276 -5.56 -24.05 -29.98
CA GLN A 276 -4.66 -24.82 -30.87
C GLN A 276 -5.14 -26.26 -31.08
N THR A 277 -5.66 -26.94 -30.06
CA THR A 277 -5.94 -28.39 -30.13
C THR A 277 -7.21 -28.76 -30.90
N GLN A 278 -8.13 -27.82 -31.12
CA GLN A 278 -9.34 -28.05 -31.92
C GLN A 278 -9.20 -27.67 -33.41
N LYS A 279 -8.15 -26.94 -33.81
CA LYS A 279 -7.94 -26.57 -35.23
C LYS A 279 -7.27 -27.65 -36.06
N ASP A 280 -6.62 -28.63 -35.45
CA ASP A 280 -5.94 -29.71 -36.16
C ASP A 280 -6.82 -30.93 -36.45
N ASN A 281 -8.11 -30.92 -36.06
CA ASN A 281 -9.00 -32.09 -36.19
C ASN A 281 -10.32 -31.85 -36.97
N PHE A 282 -10.40 -30.82 -37.82
CA PHE A 282 -11.60 -30.62 -38.66
C PHE A 282 -11.24 -30.24 -40.11
N GLN A 283 -10.95 -31.26 -40.92
CA GLN A 283 -11.16 -31.21 -42.37
C GLN A 283 -12.26 -32.21 -42.75
N SER A 284 -13.50 -31.74 -42.86
CA SER A 284 -14.43 -32.10 -43.95
C SER A 284 -15.80 -31.45 -43.75
N GLU A 285 -16.25 -30.76 -44.80
CA GLU A 285 -17.64 -30.48 -45.21
C GLU A 285 -18.46 -29.35 -44.53
N GLY A 286 -19.05 -28.53 -45.42
CA GLY A 286 -20.39 -27.96 -45.24
C GLY A 286 -20.48 -26.47 -44.87
N ALA A 287 -20.84 -25.63 -45.83
CA ALA A 287 -21.05 -24.19 -45.66
C ALA A 287 -22.23 -23.84 -44.73
N THR A 288 -22.05 -22.84 -43.85
CA THR A 288 -23.08 -21.83 -43.54
C THR A 288 -22.45 -20.62 -42.82
N SER A 289 -22.85 -19.42 -43.25
CA SER A 289 -22.34 -18.13 -42.80
C SER A 289 -22.60 -17.84 -41.33
N GLN A 290 -21.54 -17.66 -40.54
CA GLN A 290 -21.53 -16.78 -39.36
C GLN A 290 -20.19 -16.06 -39.29
N THR A 291 -20.23 -14.73 -39.25
CA THR A 291 -19.07 -13.84 -39.19
C THR A 291 -18.42 -13.93 -37.81
N LEU A 292 -17.60 -14.96 -37.60
CA LEU A 292 -16.71 -15.07 -36.45
C LEU A 292 -15.44 -14.25 -36.70
N VAL A 293 -15.22 -13.25 -35.86
CA VAL A 293 -13.99 -12.46 -35.78
C VAL A 293 -12.81 -13.43 -35.57
N LYS A 294 -11.94 -13.54 -36.56
CA LYS A 294 -10.72 -14.35 -36.52
C LYS A 294 -9.76 -13.77 -35.47
N GLY A 295 -9.68 -14.38 -34.29
CA GLY A 295 -8.68 -14.08 -33.27
C GLY A 295 -7.29 -14.58 -33.68
N SER A 296 -6.30 -13.70 -33.58
CA SER A 296 -4.89 -13.93 -33.87
C SER A 296 -4.15 -14.57 -32.68
N LYS A 297 -3.22 -15.48 -33.03
CA LYS A 297 -2.09 -16.15 -32.32
C LYS A 297 -2.01 -16.17 -30.77
N THR A 298 -1.70 -17.37 -30.28
CA THR A 298 -1.64 -17.92 -28.90
C THR A 298 -0.56 -17.34 -27.98
N HIS A 299 -0.80 -17.37 -26.65
CA HIS A 299 -0.24 -16.45 -25.65
C HIS A 299 0.75 -17.05 -24.60
N LYS A 300 1.17 -18.33 -24.66
CA LYS A 300 1.92 -18.93 -23.54
C LYS A 300 3.45 -18.73 -23.55
N ASP A 301 4.08 -18.56 -24.71
CA ASP A 301 5.55 -18.72 -24.81
C ASP A 301 6.39 -17.44 -24.64
N CYS A 302 5.76 -16.30 -24.31
CA CYS A 302 6.42 -15.00 -24.48
C CYS A 302 6.70 -14.19 -23.21
N TYR A 303 6.20 -14.51 -22.01
CA TYR A 303 6.52 -13.74 -20.78
C TYR A 303 6.08 -14.45 -19.50
N GLU A 304 6.71 -14.13 -18.36
CA GLU A 304 6.31 -14.63 -17.04
C GLU A 304 5.29 -13.66 -16.40
N ALA A 305 4.03 -14.08 -16.31
CA ALA A 305 2.97 -13.31 -15.65
C ALA A 305 2.82 -13.75 -14.18
N ARG A 306 2.91 -12.81 -13.24
CA ARG A 306 2.69 -13.06 -11.80
C ARG A 306 1.54 -12.18 -11.32
N MET A 307 0.60 -12.73 -10.54
CA MET A 307 -0.52 -11.97 -9.97
C MET A 307 -0.49 -11.95 -8.45
N LEU A 308 -0.73 -10.76 -7.90
CA LEU A 308 -0.99 -10.55 -6.48
C LEU A 308 -2.49 -10.39 -6.25
N LEU A 309 -2.99 -11.03 -5.20
CA LEU A 309 -4.40 -10.95 -4.79
C LEU A 309 -4.51 -10.11 -3.53
N CYS A 310 -5.39 -9.11 -3.57
CA CYS A 310 -5.84 -8.43 -2.37
C CYS A 310 -7.14 -9.06 -1.88
N HIS A 311 -7.17 -9.44 -0.60
CA HIS A 311 -8.39 -9.77 0.15
C HIS A 311 -9.04 -8.49 0.72
#